data_AF-A0A6A4GD87-F1
#
_entry.id   AF-A0A6A4GD87-F1
#
_cell.length_a   1.000
_cell.length_b   1.000
_cell.length_c   1.000
_cell.angle_alpha   90.00
_cell.angle_beta   90.00
_cell.angle_gamma   90.00
#
_symmetry.space_group_name_H-M   'P 1'
#
loop_
_entity.id
_entity.type
_entity.pdbx_description
1 polymer ?
#
loop_
_entity_poly.entity_id
_entity_poly.type
_entity_poly.pdbx_seq_one_letter_code
_entity_poly.pdbx_strand_id
1 'polypeptide(L)'
;MGLLFVQSLGFRENFKNLSVFAAAAFNFGGNVGTFKHRDALNWAFGWCTIMALGQFDPTRSAQLILWELRLVIDFPHAATALIPSAVVTHSNTAVAEGDERGSFTQYTAGPIF
;
A
#
# COMPACT_ATOMS: atom_id res chain seq x y z
N MET A 1 -2.00 8.37 -19.63
CA MET A 1 -2.99 7.84 -18.67
C MET A 1 -3.34 6.43 -19.11
N GLY A 2 -2.52 5.45 -18.72
CA GLY A 2 -2.67 4.06 -19.16
C GLY A 2 -3.77 3.38 -18.37
N LEU A 3 -4.82 2.92 -19.04
CA LEU A 3 -5.86 2.08 -18.46
C LEU A 3 -5.22 0.79 -17.95
N LEU A 4 -5.34 0.54 -16.64
CA LEU A 4 -5.03 -0.75 -16.04
C LEU A 4 -6.12 -1.73 -16.51
N PHE A 5 -5.95 -2.30 -17.71
CA PHE A 5 -6.83 -3.37 -18.20
C PHE A 5 -6.51 -4.64 -17.42
N VAL A 6 -7.17 -4.83 -16.28
CA VAL A 6 -7.36 -6.17 -15.74
C VAL A 6 -8.45 -6.79 -16.62
N GLN A 7 -8.05 -7.65 -17.56
CA GLN A 7 -8.99 -8.53 -18.24
C GLN A 7 -9.83 -9.22 -17.17
N SER A 8 -11.16 -9.23 -17.29
CA SER A 8 -12.02 -9.87 -16.28
C SER A 8 -11.67 -11.35 -16.21
N LEU A 9 -10.95 -11.75 -15.16
CA LEU A 9 -10.54 -13.12 -14.90
C LEU A 9 -11.71 -13.97 -14.33
N GLY A 10 -12.91 -13.40 -14.23
CA GLY A 10 -14.09 -14.06 -13.66
C GLY A 10 -14.06 -14.21 -12.14
N PHE A 11 -13.06 -13.63 -11.45
CA PHE A 11 -12.99 -13.63 -9.99
C PHE A 11 -14.03 -12.69 -9.38
N ARG A 12 -14.49 -13.03 -8.17
CA ARG A 12 -15.36 -12.15 -7.38
C ARG A 12 -14.59 -10.88 -7.01
N GLU A 13 -15.11 -9.73 -7.41
CA GLU A 13 -14.54 -8.42 -7.08
C GLU A 13 -14.63 -8.13 -5.57
N ASN A 14 -13.57 -7.54 -4.99
CA ASN A 14 -13.59 -7.10 -3.59
C ASN A 14 -14.58 -5.95 -3.37
N PHE A 15 -14.51 -4.93 -4.23
CA PHE A 15 -15.35 -3.74 -4.17
C PHE A 15 -15.97 -3.51 -5.54
N LYS A 16 -17.19 -4.04 -5.72
CA LYS A 16 -17.85 -4.10 -7.01
C LYS A 16 -17.98 -2.71 -7.64
N ASN A 17 -17.50 -2.56 -8.88
CA ASN A 17 -17.49 -1.28 -9.62
C ASN A 17 -16.73 -0.13 -8.94
N LEU A 18 -15.89 -0.40 -7.94
CA LEU A 18 -15.15 0.62 -7.18
C LEU A 18 -13.64 0.39 -7.14
N SER A 19 -13.20 -0.87 -7.20
CA SER A 19 -11.78 -1.23 -7.17
C SER A 19 -11.39 -2.06 -8.39
N VAL A 20 -10.21 -1.76 -8.93
CA VAL A 20 -9.58 -2.53 -10.02
C VAL A 20 -8.63 -3.62 -9.50
N PHE A 21 -8.48 -3.75 -8.18
CA PHE A 21 -7.55 -4.68 -7.54
C PHE A 21 -8.24 -6.00 -7.15
N ALA A 22 -7.55 -7.11 -7.41
CA ALA A 22 -8.08 -8.45 -7.12
C ALA A 22 -8.04 -8.82 -5.63
N ALA A 23 -7.24 -8.13 -4.81
CA ALA A 23 -7.13 -8.33 -3.37
C ALA A 23 -7.07 -7.00 -2.59
N ALA A 24 -7.42 -7.06 -1.31
CA ALA A 24 -7.25 -5.97 -0.37
C ALA A 24 -6.89 -6.49 1.03
N ALA A 25 -6.13 -5.72 1.80
CA ALA A 25 -5.78 -6.03 3.18
C ALA A 25 -5.92 -4.80 4.09
N PHE A 26 -6.53 -5.02 5.25
CA PHE A 26 -6.55 -4.06 6.34
C PHE A 26 -5.51 -4.47 7.38
N ASN A 27 -4.57 -3.57 7.64
CA ASN A 27 -3.59 -3.72 8.70
C ASN A 27 -4.05 -2.87 9.89
N PHE A 28 -4.49 -3.55 10.96
CA PHE A 28 -4.99 -2.94 12.19
C PHE A 28 -3.98 -3.10 13.35
N GLY A 29 -4.30 -2.52 14.50
CA GLY A 29 -3.53 -2.68 15.75
C GLY A 29 -2.83 -1.43 16.26
N GLY A 30 -3.06 -0.26 15.65
CA GLY A 30 -2.55 1.04 16.12
C GLY A 30 -1.05 1.25 15.97
N ASN A 31 -0.25 0.20 15.81
CA ASN A 31 1.20 0.28 15.64
C ASN A 31 1.64 -0.48 14.37
N VAL A 32 1.03 -0.17 13.23
CA VAL A 32 1.32 -0.85 11.96
C VAL A 32 2.62 -0.33 11.36
N GLY A 33 3.72 -1.00 11.72
CA GLY A 33 5.04 -0.83 11.13
C GLY A 33 5.39 -1.93 10.12
N THR A 34 6.28 -1.65 9.17
CA THR A 34 6.88 -2.67 8.30
C THR A 34 8.39 -2.55 8.26
N PHE A 35 9.08 -3.68 8.26
CA PHE A 35 10.50 -3.73 7.89
C PHE A 35 10.64 -3.52 6.38
N LYS A 36 11.86 -3.15 5.94
CA LYS A 36 12.20 -3.00 4.51
C LYS A 36 11.87 -4.28 3.73
N HIS A 37 10.92 -4.20 2.79
CA HIS A 37 10.48 -5.35 2.00
C HIS A 37 10.00 -4.95 0.60
N ARG A 38 9.70 -5.97 -0.21
CA ARG A 38 8.95 -5.88 -1.47
C ARG A 38 7.81 -6.87 -1.41
N ASP A 39 6.70 -6.54 -2.04
CA ASP A 39 5.61 -7.48 -2.25
C ASP A 39 5.91 -8.32 -3.48
N ALA A 40 6.93 -9.18 -3.41
CA ALA A 40 7.47 -9.88 -4.57
C ALA A 40 6.45 -10.81 -5.28
N LEU A 41 5.33 -11.14 -4.62
CA LEU A 41 4.23 -11.94 -5.18
C LEU A 41 3.16 -11.10 -5.89
N ASN A 42 3.21 -9.77 -5.79
CA ASN A 42 2.33 -8.88 -6.53
C ASN A 42 2.73 -8.86 -8.02
N TRP A 43 1.77 -8.51 -8.87
CA TRP A 43 2.00 -8.39 -10.31
C TRP A 43 3.08 -7.34 -10.60
N ALA A 44 4.21 -7.76 -11.17
CA ALA A 44 5.40 -6.92 -11.33
C ALA A 44 5.16 -5.65 -12.16
N PHE A 45 4.24 -5.71 -13.13
CA PHE A 45 3.84 -4.58 -13.97
C PHE A 45 2.64 -3.80 -13.40
N GLY A 46 2.08 -4.27 -12.29
CA GLY A 46 0.92 -3.69 -11.63
C GLY A 46 1.29 -2.61 -10.62
N TRP A 47 0.27 -1.88 -10.21
CA TRP A 47 0.33 -0.97 -9.07
C TRP A 47 -0.31 -1.65 -7.85
N CYS A 48 0.01 -1.15 -6.67
CA CYS A 48 -0.77 -1.36 -5.46
C CYS A 48 -1.11 0.00 -4.85
N THR A 49 -2.09 0.00 -3.96
CA THR A 49 -2.44 1.17 -3.16
C THR A 49 -2.09 0.94 -1.70
N ILE A 50 -1.62 1.99 -1.05
CA ILE A 50 -1.48 2.07 0.40
C ILE A 50 -2.23 3.31 0.85
N MET A 51 -3.22 3.16 1.71
CA MET A 51 -3.91 4.23 2.40
C MET A 51 -3.51 4.23 3.87
N ALA A 52 -3.08 5.38 4.38
CA ALA A 52 -2.81 5.55 5.81
C ALA A 52 -4.12 5.76 6.59
N LEU A 53 -4.26 5.05 7.70
CA LEU A 53 -5.38 5.17 8.63
C LEU A 53 -4.84 5.49 10.04
N GLY A 54 -5.69 6.03 10.91
CA GLY A 54 -5.35 6.33 12.31
C GLY A 54 -5.05 7.81 12.59
N GLN A 55 -4.60 8.14 13.79
CA GLN A 55 -4.31 9.50 14.24
C GLN A 55 -2.84 9.60 14.61
N PHE A 56 -2.07 10.36 13.83
CA PHE A 56 -0.63 10.50 14.01
C PHE A 56 -0.12 11.78 13.35
N ASP A 57 1.06 12.24 13.75
CA ASP A 57 1.76 13.35 13.09
C ASP A 57 2.72 12.80 12.02
N PRO A 58 2.42 13.01 10.72
CA PRO A 58 3.19 12.43 9.63
C PRO A 58 4.60 13.00 9.49
N THR A 59 4.92 14.11 10.16
CA THR A 59 6.27 14.71 10.12
C THR A 59 7.25 14.02 11.07
N ARG A 60 6.73 13.23 12.03
CA ARG A 60 7.52 12.53 13.06
C ARG A 60 7.32 11.02 13.10
N SER A 61 6.27 10.50 12.47
CA SER A 61 5.77 9.14 12.68
C SER A 61 5.22 8.54 11.39
N ALA A 62 5.42 7.23 11.22
CA ALA A 62 4.80 6.43 10.16
C ALA A 62 5.00 6.95 8.71
N GLN A 63 6.09 7.68 8.45
CA GLN A 63 6.47 8.17 7.13
C GLN A 63 6.67 7.00 6.16
N LEU A 64 6.30 7.18 4.89
CA LEU A 64 6.50 6.19 3.84
C LEU A 64 7.91 6.32 3.26
N ILE A 65 8.63 5.21 3.17
CA ILE A 65 9.98 5.16 2.60
C ILE A 65 9.93 4.36 1.29
N LEU A 66 10.44 4.94 0.20
CA LEU A 66 10.61 4.30 -1.11
C LEU A 66 12.10 4.28 -1.45
N TRP A 67 12.73 3.12 -1.31
CA TRP A 67 14.19 3.01 -1.19
C TRP A 67 14.91 3.28 -2.51
N GLU A 68 14.47 2.67 -3.62
CA GLU A 68 15.09 2.87 -4.94
C GLU A 68 14.92 4.31 -5.43
N LEU A 69 13.82 4.97 -5.02
CA LEU A 69 13.56 6.38 -5.33
C LEU A 69 14.29 7.36 -4.40
N ARG A 70 14.88 6.86 -3.30
CA ARG A 70 15.51 7.67 -2.23
C ARG A 70 14.56 8.73 -1.67
N LEU A 71 13.29 8.35 -1.49
CA LEU A 71 12.25 9.24 -0.97
C LEU A 71 11.81 8.80 0.42
N VAL A 72 11.68 9.79 1.30
CA VAL A 72 10.94 9.71 2.57
C VAL A 72 9.81 10.71 2.45
N ILE A 73 8.59 10.24 2.68
CA ILE A 73 7.36 11.01 2.44
C ILE A 73 6.60 11.08 3.77
N ASP A 74 6.34 12.30 4.23
CA ASP A 74 5.33 12.55 5.25
C ASP A 74 3.99 12.10 4.70
N PHE A 75 3.48 10.99 5.23
CA PHE A 75 2.34 10.29 4.66
C PHE A 75 1.12 10.43 5.57
N PRO A 76 0.29 11.47 5.40
CA PRO A 76 -0.74 11.83 6.37
C PRO A 76 -1.90 10.84 6.40
N HIS A 77 -2.66 10.88 7.48
CA HIS A 77 -3.95 10.18 7.57
C HIS A 77 -4.82 10.42 6.33
N ALA A 78 -5.48 9.36 5.87
CA ALA A 78 -6.34 9.32 4.68
C ALA A 78 -5.63 9.60 3.34
N ALA A 79 -4.32 9.86 3.31
CA ALA A 79 -3.58 9.87 2.06
C ALA A 79 -3.48 8.47 1.47
N THR A 80 -3.47 8.41 0.13
CA THR A 80 -3.29 7.18 -0.63
C THR A 80 -2.11 7.33 -1.58
N ALA A 81 -1.17 6.40 -1.50
CA ALA A 81 -0.07 6.27 -2.45
C ALA A 81 -0.34 5.10 -3.39
N LEU A 82 -0.05 5.29 -4.68
CA LEU A 82 0.05 4.21 -5.65
C LEU A 82 1.53 3.91 -5.86
N ILE A 83 1.95 2.68 -5.62
CA ILE A 83 3.35 2.26 -5.82
C ILE A 83 3.43 0.93 -6.58
N PRO A 84 4.49 0.67 -7.35
CA PRO A 84 4.74 -0.64 -7.92
C PRO A 84 5.43 -1.52 -6.86
N SER A 85 4.68 -2.03 -5.88
CA SER A 85 5.27 -2.65 -4.67
C SER A 85 6.05 -3.94 -4.89
N ALA A 86 5.87 -4.59 -6.05
CA ALA A 86 6.66 -5.75 -6.46
C ALA A 86 8.10 -5.36 -6.86
N VAL A 87 8.32 -4.14 -7.37
CA VAL A 87 9.63 -3.70 -7.89
C VAL A 87 10.32 -2.66 -7.02
N VAL A 88 9.55 -1.84 -6.27
CA VAL A 88 10.09 -0.82 -5.36
C VAL A 88 10.07 -1.35 -3.93
N THR A 89 11.25 -1.45 -3.34
CA THR A 89 11.40 -1.74 -1.92
C THR A 89 10.82 -0.59 -1.12
N HIS A 90 10.00 -0.91 -0.13
CA HIS A 90 9.33 0.08 0.68
C HIS A 90 9.23 -0.37 2.15
N SER A 91 9.00 0.60 3.01
CA SER A 91 8.74 0.42 4.44
C SER A 91 8.06 1.68 4.99
N ASN A 92 7.74 1.68 6.28
CA ASN A 92 7.42 2.89 7.00
C ASN A 92 8.37 3.11 8.19
N THR A 93 8.48 4.35 8.66
CA THR A 93 9.15 4.61 9.94
C THR A 93 8.29 4.08 11.09
N ALA A 94 8.92 3.90 12.26
CA ALA A 94 8.21 3.47 13.45
C ALA A 94 7.06 4.45 13.78
N VAL A 95 5.99 3.90 14.35
CA VAL A 95 4.90 4.72 14.91
C VAL A 95 5.40 5.29 16.24
N ALA A 96 5.35 6.61 16.39
CA ALA A 96 5.76 7.29 17.60
C ALA A 96 4.84 6.96 18.79
N GLU A 97 5.35 7.11 20.00
CA GLU A 97 4.54 6.93 21.21
C GLU A 97 3.34 7.89 21.22
N GLY A 98 2.16 7.35 21.52
CA GLY A 98 0.89 8.07 21.53
C GLY A 98 0.24 8.25 20.15
N ASP A 99 0.94 7.92 19.05
CA ASP A 99 0.36 7.89 17.72
C ASP A 99 -0.30 6.54 17.44
N GLU A 100 -1.36 6.55 16.64
CA GLU A 100 -2.04 5.36 16.16
C GLU A 100 -2.02 5.32 14.63
N ARG A 101 -1.44 4.27 14.06
CA ARG A 101 -1.36 4.08 12.61
C ARG A 101 -1.81 2.70 12.19
N GLY A 102 -2.76 2.67 11.28
CA GLY A 102 -3.21 1.50 10.51
C GLY A 102 -3.03 1.71 9.01
N SER A 103 -3.31 0.71 8.18
CA SER A 103 -3.41 0.92 6.73
C SER A 103 -4.49 0.08 6.08
N PHE A 104 -4.95 0.56 4.95
CA PHE A 104 -5.71 -0.21 3.98
C PHE A 104 -4.89 -0.30 2.70
N THR A 105 -4.75 -1.51 2.16
CA THR A 105 -3.97 -1.77 0.95
C THR A 105 -4.80 -2.53 -0.06
N GLN A 106 -4.55 -2.28 -1.34
CA GLN A 106 -5.17 -3.04 -2.43
C GLN A 106 -4.12 -3.38 -3.46
N TYR A 107 -4.15 -4.62 -3.96
CA TYR A 107 -3.11 -5.18 -4.81
C TYR A 107 -3.66 -6.32 -5.66
N THR A 108 -2.86 -6.77 -6.62
CA THR A 108 -3.17 -7.92 -7.47
C THR A 108 -1.97 -8.85 -7.46
N ALA A 109 -2.18 -10.10 -7.08
CA ALA A 109 -1.13 -11.12 -7.09
C ALA A 109 -0.70 -11.41 -8.54
N GLY A 110 0.59 -11.60 -8.78
CA GLY A 110 1.11 -11.97 -10.09
C GLY A 110 0.62 -13.33 -10.60
N PRO A 111 0.58 -14.40 -9.78
CA PRO A 111 0.21 -15.75 -10.22
C PRO A 111 -1.23 -15.97 -10.74
N ILE A 112 -2.08 -14.93 -10.78
CA ILE A 112 -3.44 -15.04 -11.33
C ILE A 112 -3.50 -14.75 -12.85
N PHE A 113 -2.35 -14.47 -13.48
CA PHE A 113 -2.15 -14.32 -14.93
C PHE A 113 -1.19 -15.39 -15.43
#